data_AF-A0A914CLS5-F1
#
_entry.id   AF-A0A914CLS5-F1
#
_cell.length_a   1.000
_cell.length_b   1.000
_cell.length_c   1.000
_cell.angle_alpha   90.00
_cell.angle_beta   90.00
_cell.angle_gamma   90.00
#
_symmetry.space_group_name_H-M   'P 1'
#
loop_
_entity.id
_entity.type
_entity.pdbx_description
1 polymer ?
#
loop_
_entity_poly.entity_id
_entity_poly.type
_entity_poly.pdbx_seq_one_letter_code
_entity_poly.pdbx_strand_id
1 'polypeptide(L)'
;MGQGRVNQLGGVFINGRPLPPHIRMKIIEMATLGVKPCHISRQLKVSHGAVSKILNRYAETGSILPGQIGGNPRSRLSIQSVEKHILVIKEENPEISAADIRHGLIEQGICSKTNAPTVSSINRHLRSRGLNRSRDDTPSLPIPTSTGNNENPMALKPRLNHSIENILGNVV
;
A
#
# COMPACT_ATOMS: atom_id res chain seq x y z
N MET A 1 -13.43 -0.04 -19.11
CA MET A 1 -13.55 1.11 -18.18
C MET A 1 -14.85 0.99 -17.41
N GLY A 2 -14.86 1.14 -16.08
CA GLY A 2 -16.08 1.01 -15.30
C GLY A 2 -17.02 2.18 -15.56
N GLN A 3 -18.21 1.93 -16.10
CA GLN A 3 -19.23 2.96 -16.31
C GLN A 3 -19.65 3.54 -14.95
N GLY A 4 -19.59 4.87 -14.81
CA GLY A 4 -20.09 5.58 -13.64
C GLY A 4 -21.61 5.38 -13.52
N ARG A 5 -22.08 5.00 -12.34
CA ARG A 5 -23.50 4.86 -12.01
C ARG A 5 -23.92 5.99 -11.09
N VAL A 6 -25.21 6.27 -11.04
CA VAL A 6 -25.82 7.27 -10.16
C VAL A 6 -26.59 6.56 -9.07
N ASN A 7 -26.41 6.96 -7.81
CA ASN A 7 -27.15 6.42 -6.67
C ASN A 7 -28.50 7.15 -6.50
N GLN A 8 -29.33 6.71 -5.55
CA GLN A 8 -30.64 7.32 -5.25
C GLN A 8 -30.57 8.78 -4.77
N LEU A 9 -29.39 9.22 -4.30
CA LEU A 9 -29.13 10.59 -3.85
C LEU A 9 -28.59 11.48 -4.98
N GLY A 10 -28.48 10.94 -6.21
CA GLY A 10 -27.96 11.66 -7.38
C GLY A 10 -26.44 11.77 -7.42
N GLY A 11 -25.70 11.01 -6.61
CA GLY A 11 -24.23 10.99 -6.60
C GLY A 11 -23.64 9.92 -7.50
N VAL A 12 -22.52 10.25 -8.16
CA VAL A 12 -21.83 9.37 -9.10
C VAL A 12 -20.87 8.43 -8.36
N PHE A 13 -20.88 7.14 -8.71
CA PHE A 13 -19.98 6.14 -8.15
C PHE A 13 -19.59 5.08 -9.19
N ILE A 14 -18.51 4.34 -8.92
CA ILE A 14 -18.06 3.22 -9.76
C ILE A 14 -18.05 1.96 -8.92
N ASN A 15 -18.79 0.94 -9.35
CA ASN A 15 -18.83 -0.36 -8.66
C ASN A 15 -17.42 -0.96 -8.50
N GLY A 16 -17.13 -1.47 -7.30
CA GLY A 16 -15.85 -2.08 -6.96
C GLY A 16 -14.68 -1.11 -6.78
N ARG A 17 -14.88 0.20 -6.97
CA ARG A 17 -13.85 1.22 -6.73
C ARG A 17 -14.14 2.00 -5.44
N PRO A 18 -13.09 2.36 -4.67
CA PRO A 18 -13.25 3.19 -3.49
C PRO A 18 -13.71 4.60 -3.88
N LEU A 19 -14.38 5.29 -2.96
CA LEU A 19 -14.74 6.70 -3.15
C LEU A 19 -13.48 7.56 -3.38
N PRO A 20 -13.56 8.60 -4.22
CA PRO A 20 -12.45 9.52 -4.43
C PRO A 20 -11.91 10.11 -3.12
N PRO A 21 -10.58 10.32 -2.98
CA PRO A 21 -9.97 10.80 -1.75
C PRO A 21 -10.57 12.11 -1.22
N HIS A 22 -10.86 13.06 -2.11
CA HIS A 22 -11.44 14.36 -1.73
C HIS A 22 -12.83 14.23 -1.08
N ILE A 23 -13.67 13.29 -1.53
CA ILE A 23 -14.98 13.03 -0.91
C ILE A 23 -14.81 12.40 0.48
N ARG A 24 -13.84 11.48 0.62
CA ARG A 24 -13.53 10.83 1.90
C ARG A 24 -13.04 11.85 2.93
N MET A 25 -12.17 12.77 2.51
CA MET A 25 -11.73 13.91 3.33
C MET A 25 -12.91 14.78 3.76
N LYS A 26 -13.80 15.14 2.81
CA LYS A 26 -14.93 16.02 3.13
C LYS A 26 -15.92 15.39 4.11
N ILE A 27 -16.12 14.07 4.04
CA ILE A 27 -16.93 13.33 5.03
C ILE A 27 -16.36 13.50 6.43
N ILE A 28 -15.05 13.36 6.59
CA ILE A 28 -14.38 13.48 7.89
C ILE A 28 -14.42 14.92 8.38
N GLU A 29 -14.08 15.88 7.52
CA GLU A 29 -14.13 17.32 7.84
C GLU A 29 -15.52 17.74 8.35
N MET A 30 -16.59 17.37 7.64
CA MET A 30 -17.96 17.68 8.08
C MET A 30 -18.32 17.02 9.41
N ALA A 31 -17.87 15.77 9.65
CA ALA A 31 -18.11 15.10 10.92
C ALA A 31 -17.34 15.76 12.07
N THR A 32 -16.10 16.23 11.83
CA THR A 32 -15.33 16.98 12.84
C THR A 32 -15.96 18.33 13.19
N LEU A 33 -16.70 18.94 12.25
CA LEU A 33 -17.53 20.13 12.47
C LEU A 33 -18.86 19.82 13.17
N GLY A 34 -19.10 18.58 13.61
CA GLY A 34 -20.31 18.17 14.31
C GLY A 34 -21.53 17.92 13.41
N VAL A 35 -21.35 17.86 12.09
CA VAL A 35 -22.47 17.60 11.17
C VAL A 35 -22.92 16.14 11.28
N LYS A 36 -24.23 15.93 11.41
CA LYS A 36 -24.80 14.57 11.53
C LYS A 36 -24.53 13.73 10.27
N PRO A 37 -24.16 12.44 10.38
CA PRO A 37 -23.87 11.56 9.23
C PRO A 37 -24.97 11.50 8.17
N CYS A 38 -26.24 11.56 8.59
CA CYS A 38 -27.38 11.60 7.68
C CYS A 38 -27.39 12.86 6.79
N HIS A 39 -26.93 13.99 7.32
CA HIS A 39 -26.85 15.26 6.60
C HIS A 39 -25.63 15.27 5.67
N ILE A 40 -24.49 14.72 6.11
CA ILE A 40 -23.29 14.50 5.27
C ILE A 40 -23.65 13.65 4.04
N SER A 41 -24.38 12.54 4.24
CA SER A 41 -24.83 11.65 3.16
C SER A 41 -25.64 12.39 2.09
N ARG A 42 -26.58 13.24 2.50
CA ARG A 42 -27.40 14.03 1.57
C ARG A 42 -26.61 15.12 0.85
N GLN A 43 -25.77 15.87 1.57
CA GLN A 43 -24.98 16.96 0.97
C GLN A 43 -23.95 16.45 -0.04
N LEU A 44 -23.20 15.40 0.31
CA LEU A 44 -22.18 14.82 -0.56
C LEU A 44 -22.75 13.83 -1.57
N LYS A 45 -24.06 13.57 -1.52
CA LYS A 45 -24.76 12.58 -2.36
C LYS A 45 -24.12 11.20 -2.30
N VAL A 46 -23.65 10.79 -1.11
CA VAL A 46 -23.01 9.51 -0.84
C VAL A 46 -23.96 8.65 0.00
N SER A 47 -23.99 7.33 -0.21
CA SER A 47 -24.84 6.44 0.59
C SER A 47 -24.48 6.48 2.08
N HIS A 48 -25.50 6.41 2.95
CA HIS A 48 -25.31 6.42 4.39
C HIS A 48 -24.31 5.35 4.88
N GLY A 49 -24.38 4.15 4.30
CA GLY A 49 -23.45 3.05 4.63
C GLY A 49 -21.99 3.36 4.28
N ALA A 50 -21.73 4.11 3.20
CA ALA A 50 -20.38 4.54 2.86
C ALA A 50 -19.85 5.61 3.84
N VAL A 51 -20.70 6.57 4.22
CA VAL A 51 -20.37 7.58 5.25
C VAL A 51 -20.02 6.89 6.57
N SER A 52 -20.87 6.01 7.08
CA SER A 52 -20.64 5.27 8.33
C SER A 52 -19.35 4.43 8.27
N LYS A 53 -19.09 3.72 7.17
CA LYS A 53 -17.88 2.92 7.00
C LYS A 53 -16.59 3.75 7.00
N ILE A 54 -16.64 4.96 6.46
CA ILE A 54 -15.49 5.88 6.45
C ILE A 54 -15.24 6.43 7.85
N LEU A 55 -16.29 6.89 8.54
CA LEU A 55 -16.17 7.44 9.89
C LEU A 55 -15.68 6.40 10.90
N ASN A 56 -16.24 5.19 10.89
CA ASN A 56 -15.81 4.12 11.80
C ASN A 56 -14.33 3.79 11.60
N ARG A 57 -13.89 3.63 10.34
CA ARG A 57 -12.47 3.38 10.05
C ARG A 57 -11.57 4.53 10.52
N TYR A 58 -12.01 5.77 10.31
CA TYR A 58 -11.24 6.94 10.73
C TYR A 58 -11.11 6.99 12.26
N ALA A 59 -12.16 6.64 13.00
CA ALA A 59 -12.09 6.53 14.45
C ALA A 59 -11.15 5.38 14.91
N GLU A 60 -11.12 4.26 14.19
CA GLU A 60 -10.26 3.11 14.55
C GLU A 60 -8.78 3.31 14.21
N THR A 61 -8.48 3.95 13.07
CA THR A 61 -7.11 3.96 12.49
C THR A 61 -6.55 5.34 12.23
N GLY A 62 -7.37 6.39 12.25
CA GLY A 62 -7.00 7.73 11.78
C GLY A 62 -6.77 7.83 10.26
N SER A 63 -6.92 6.74 9.50
CA SER A 63 -6.58 6.72 8.08
C SER A 63 -7.77 7.06 7.18
N ILE A 64 -7.54 8.03 6.29
CA ILE A 64 -8.48 8.41 5.24
C ILE A 64 -8.43 7.45 4.05
N LEU A 65 -7.39 6.63 3.93
CA LEU A 65 -7.15 5.84 2.73
C LEU A 65 -8.12 4.63 2.66
N PRO A 66 -8.56 4.23 1.46
CA PRO A 66 -9.25 2.97 1.30
C PRO A 66 -8.33 1.82 1.72
N GLY A 67 -8.93 0.70 2.10
CA GLY A 67 -8.17 -0.46 2.52
C GLY A 67 -7.57 -1.09 1.27
N GLN A 68 -6.58 -1.96 1.44
CA GLN A 68 -6.11 -2.72 0.30
C GLN A 68 -7.28 -3.55 -0.27
N ILE A 69 -7.71 -3.21 -1.49
CA ILE A 69 -8.77 -3.91 -2.21
C ILE A 69 -8.08 -5.02 -2.99
N GLY A 70 -8.21 -6.25 -2.50
CA GLY A 70 -7.64 -7.44 -3.14
C GLY A 70 -6.53 -8.11 -2.33
N GLY A 71 -6.50 -9.44 -2.43
CA GLY A 71 -5.63 -10.33 -1.66
C GLY A 71 -6.32 -10.89 -0.41
N ASN A 72 -6.16 -12.19 -0.15
CA ASN A 72 -6.59 -12.79 1.11
C ASN A 72 -5.59 -12.40 2.21
N PRO A 73 -5.98 -11.66 3.26
CA PRO A 73 -5.06 -11.25 4.32
C PRO A 73 -4.40 -12.46 5.00
N ARG A 74 -5.10 -13.60 5.14
CA ARG A 74 -4.48 -14.83 5.65
C ARG A 74 -3.42 -15.39 4.71
N SER A 75 -3.65 -15.37 3.40
CA SER A 75 -2.63 -15.85 2.46
C SER A 75 -1.43 -14.91 2.40
N ARG A 76 -1.61 -13.61 2.64
CA ARG A 76 -0.51 -12.65 2.72
C ARG A 76 0.38 -12.91 3.93
N LEU A 77 -0.20 -13.14 5.09
CA LEU A 77 0.56 -13.50 6.30
C LEU A 77 1.31 -14.82 6.11
N SER A 78 0.69 -15.83 5.51
CA SER A 78 1.38 -17.09 5.21
C SER A 78 2.51 -16.90 4.19
N ILE A 79 2.29 -16.11 3.12
CA ILE A 79 3.33 -15.78 2.14
C ILE A 79 4.50 -15.05 2.81
N GLN A 80 4.24 -14.06 3.67
CA GLN A 80 5.30 -13.34 4.40
C GLN A 80 6.08 -14.25 5.34
N SER A 81 5.41 -15.20 6.01
CA SER A 81 6.08 -16.19 6.85
C SER A 81 7.03 -17.07 6.02
N VAL A 82 6.57 -17.56 4.86
CA VAL A 82 7.40 -18.37 3.95
C VAL A 82 8.58 -17.55 3.40
N GLU A 83 8.35 -16.32 2.96
CA GLU A 83 9.40 -15.41 2.49
C GLU A 83 10.46 -15.15 3.57
N LYS A 84 10.05 -14.98 4.84
CA LYS A 84 10.98 -14.80 5.96
C LYS A 84 11.90 -16.02 6.14
N HIS A 85 11.35 -17.24 6.08
CA HIS A 85 12.14 -18.46 6.23
C HIS A 85 13.07 -18.71 5.05
N ILE A 86 12.67 -18.33 3.82
CA ILE A 86 13.56 -18.36 2.66
C ILE A 86 14.81 -17.51 2.90
N LEU A 87 14.67 -16.34 3.52
CA LEU A 87 15.79 -15.45 3.83
C LEU A 87 16.72 -16.06 4.88
N VAL A 88 16.17 -16.61 5.96
CA VAL A 88 16.95 -17.28 7.01
C VAL A 88 17.78 -18.43 6.44
N ILE A 89 17.15 -19.31 5.66
CA ILE A 89 17.84 -20.46 5.04
C ILE A 89 18.96 -19.99 4.09
N LYS A 90 18.74 -18.90 3.35
CA LYS A 90 19.74 -18.34 2.42
C LYS A 90 20.88 -17.62 3.15
N GLU A 91 20.61 -17.04 4.32
CA GLU A 91 21.61 -16.39 5.16
C GLU A 91 22.51 -17.42 5.85
N GLU A 92 21.93 -18.52 6.35
CA GLU A 92 22.68 -19.64 6.94
C GLU A 92 23.56 -20.34 5.90
N ASN A 93 23.07 -20.50 4.67
CA ASN A 93 23.78 -21.18 3.58
C ASN A 93 23.69 -20.37 2.28
N PRO A 94 24.61 -19.45 1.99
CA PRO A 94 24.53 -18.58 0.80
C PRO A 94 24.62 -19.35 -0.52
N GLU A 95 25.20 -20.54 -0.55
CA GLU A 95 25.32 -21.37 -1.76
C GLU A 95 24.06 -22.25 -2.01
N ILE A 96 23.08 -22.24 -1.10
CA ILE A 96 21.91 -23.12 -1.22
C ILE A 96 21.05 -22.77 -2.45
N SER A 97 20.66 -23.81 -3.19
CA SER A 97 19.80 -23.69 -4.37
C SER A 97 18.35 -23.45 -3.98
N ALA A 98 17.60 -22.77 -4.86
CA ALA A 98 16.16 -22.56 -4.67
C ALA A 98 15.35 -23.88 -4.61
N ALA A 99 15.87 -24.97 -5.19
CA ALA A 99 15.28 -26.30 -5.03
C ALA A 99 15.43 -26.79 -3.59
N ASP A 100 16.63 -26.69 -3.04
CA ASP A 100 16.94 -27.12 -1.67
C ASP A 100 16.22 -26.27 -0.62
N ILE A 101 16.10 -24.95 -0.86
CA ILE A 101 15.26 -24.07 -0.03
C ILE A 101 13.81 -24.57 -0.02
N ARG A 102 13.26 -24.98 -1.17
CA ARG A 102 11.90 -25.53 -1.24
C ARG A 102 11.79 -26.83 -0.43
N HIS A 103 12.80 -27.70 -0.50
CA HIS A 103 12.82 -28.93 0.30
C HIS A 103 12.89 -28.63 1.80
N GLY A 104 13.76 -27.73 2.23
CA GLY A 104 13.86 -27.29 3.63
C GLY A 104 12.55 -26.69 4.17
N LEU A 105 11.85 -25.89 3.37
CA LEU A 105 10.52 -25.36 3.76
C LEU A 105 9.46 -26.46 3.96
N ILE A 106 9.56 -27.58 3.23
CA ILE A 106 8.64 -28.71 3.36
C ILE A 106 9.01 -29.57 4.56
N GLU A 107 10.30 -29.82 4.76
CA GLU A 107 10.82 -30.61 5.88
C GLU A 107 10.56 -29.95 7.24
N GLN A 108 10.71 -28.61 7.32
CA GLN A 108 10.38 -27.82 8.51
C GLN A 108 8.86 -27.68 8.75
N GLY A 109 8.01 -28.24 7.89
CA GLY A 109 6.54 -28.20 8.03
C GLY A 109 5.92 -26.82 7.74
N ILE A 110 6.68 -25.86 7.23
CA ILE A 110 6.21 -24.50 6.93
C ILE A 110 5.31 -24.50 5.70
N CYS A 111 5.63 -25.35 4.72
CA CYS A 111 4.87 -25.52 3.49
C CYS A 111 4.55 -26.99 3.21
N SER A 112 3.33 -27.30 2.78
CA SER A 112 3.05 -28.62 2.17
C SER A 112 3.51 -28.67 0.71
N LYS A 113 3.70 -29.87 0.14
CA LYS A 113 4.12 -30.06 -1.28
C LYS A 113 3.27 -29.25 -2.29
N THR A 114 1.99 -29.05 -1.99
CA THR A 114 1.01 -28.33 -2.81
C THR A 114 1.00 -26.81 -2.59
N ASN A 115 1.41 -26.33 -1.41
CA ASN A 115 1.42 -24.91 -1.04
C ASN A 115 2.83 -24.27 -1.13
N ALA A 116 3.87 -25.10 -1.24
CA ALA A 116 5.24 -24.64 -1.35
C ALA A 116 5.44 -23.80 -2.62
N PRO A 117 6.12 -22.65 -2.53
CA PRO A 117 6.41 -21.81 -3.69
C PRO A 117 7.27 -22.57 -4.71
N THR A 118 7.07 -22.25 -5.99
CA THR A 118 7.89 -22.81 -7.07
C THR A 118 9.32 -22.30 -6.99
N VAL A 119 10.27 -23.08 -7.52
CA VAL A 119 11.69 -22.71 -7.60
C VAL A 119 11.88 -21.34 -8.25
N SER A 120 11.14 -21.05 -9.33
CA SER A 120 11.15 -19.75 -10.00
C SER A 120 10.64 -18.61 -9.12
N SER A 121 9.64 -18.86 -8.27
CA SER A 121 9.11 -17.86 -7.33
C SER A 121 10.12 -17.53 -6.23
N ILE A 122 10.80 -18.55 -5.70
CA ILE A 122 11.88 -18.40 -4.71
C ILE A 122 13.03 -17.58 -5.33
N ASN A 123 13.50 -17.96 -6.52
CA ASN A 123 14.55 -17.23 -7.23
C ASN A 123 14.17 -15.77 -7.54
N ARG A 124 12.90 -15.52 -7.90
CA ARG A 124 12.40 -14.15 -8.07
C ARG A 124 12.48 -13.37 -6.75
N HIS A 125 12.03 -13.96 -5.64
CA HIS A 125 12.08 -13.33 -4.32
C HIS A 125 13.53 -13.00 -3.90
N LEU A 126 14.46 -13.94 -4.09
CA LEU A 126 15.88 -13.74 -3.76
C LEU A 126 16.54 -12.64 -4.60
N ARG A 127 16.24 -12.56 -5.90
CA ARG A 127 16.73 -11.50 -6.78
C ARG A 127 16.18 -10.13 -6.41
N SER A 128 14.89 -10.04 -6.10
CA SER A 128 14.26 -8.79 -5.65
C SER A 128 14.82 -8.25 -4.32
N ARG A 129 15.43 -9.12 -3.51
CA ARG A 129 16.12 -8.77 -2.26
C ARG A 129 17.62 -8.53 -2.43
N GLY A 130 18.19 -8.72 -3.63
CA GLY A 130 19.62 -8.56 -3.89
C GLY A 130 20.51 -9.68 -3.37
N LEU A 131 19.94 -10.82 -2.97
CA LEU A 131 20.66 -11.96 -2.36
C LEU A 131 21.21 -12.97 -3.37
N ASN A 132 20.82 -12.86 -4.64
CA ASN A 132 21.42 -13.59 -5.76
C ASN A 132 22.32 -12.67 -6.59
N ARG A 133 23.15 -11.85 -5.93
CA ARG A 133 24.27 -11.19 -6.61
C ARG A 133 25.43 -12.18 -6.63
N SER A 134 25.43 -13.06 -7.62
CA SER A 134 26.70 -13.59 -8.11
C SER A 134 27.57 -12.38 -8.45
N ARG A 135 28.74 -12.30 -7.82
CA ARG A 135 29.83 -11.42 -8.22
C ARG A 135 30.23 -11.82 -9.63
N ASP A 136 29.59 -11.23 -10.63
CA ASP A 136 30.12 -11.21 -12.00
C ASP A 136 30.22 -9.74 -12.39
N ASP A 137 31.46 -9.27 -12.37
CA ASP A 137 31.88 -7.93 -12.72
C ASP A 137 31.86 -7.83 -14.25
N THR A 138 30.83 -7.22 -14.82
CA THR A 138 30.87 -6.68 -16.19
C THR A 138 30.12 -5.34 -16.27
N PRO A 139 30.82 -4.21 -16.45
CA PRO A 139 30.22 -2.90 -16.66
C PRO A 139 30.04 -2.61 -18.16
N SER A 140 28.82 -2.76 -18.68
CA SER A 140 28.45 -2.39 -20.07
C SER A 140 26.95 -2.69 -20.26
N LEU A 141 26.02 -1.76 -20.48
CA LEU A 141 25.96 -0.73 -21.53
C LEU A 141 24.76 0.22 -21.26
N PRO A 142 24.65 1.33 -22.02
CA PRO A 142 24.12 2.60 -21.53
C PRO A 142 22.62 2.78 -21.71
N ILE A 143 22.05 3.57 -20.80
CA ILE A 143 20.71 4.15 -20.89
C ILE A 143 20.71 5.14 -22.06
N PRO A 144 19.74 5.10 -23.00
CA PRO A 144 19.61 6.13 -24.02
C PRO A 144 19.24 7.46 -23.34
N THR A 145 20.17 8.41 -23.37
CA THR A 145 19.95 9.81 -23.03
C THR A 145 19.06 10.43 -24.09
N SER A 146 17.79 10.68 -23.75
CA SER A 146 16.94 11.63 -24.46
C SER A 146 17.48 13.04 -24.19
N THR A 147 18.15 13.62 -25.18
CA THR A 147 18.58 15.01 -25.21
C THR A 147 17.35 15.92 -25.07
N GLY A 148 17.24 16.60 -23.94
CA GLY A 148 16.32 17.72 -23.72
C GLY A 148 17.13 18.90 -23.20
N ASN A 149 17.47 19.83 -24.10
CA ASN A 149 17.97 21.15 -23.75
C ASN A 149 17.05 22.19 -24.42
N ASN A 150 16.34 22.96 -23.60
CA ASN A 150 16.35 24.41 -23.74
C ASN A 150 15.86 25.07 -22.43
N GLU A 151 16.71 25.95 -21.92
CA GLU A 151 16.52 26.99 -20.91
C GLU A 151 15.27 27.87 -21.17
N ASN A 152 14.64 28.64 -20.26
CA ASN A 152 15.11 29.51 -19.16
C ASN A 152 13.89 29.98 -18.29
N PRO A 153 13.94 30.98 -17.38
CA PRO A 153 13.87 30.84 -15.91
C PRO A 153 12.65 31.53 -15.24
N MET A 154 12.67 31.59 -13.89
CA MET A 154 12.25 32.74 -13.04
C MET A 154 11.14 32.47 -11.99
N ALA A 155 11.38 33.06 -10.80
CA ALA A 155 10.44 33.42 -9.72
C ALA A 155 10.29 32.51 -8.48
N LEU A 156 11.11 32.83 -7.47
CA LEU A 156 10.75 33.26 -6.10
C LEU A 156 9.95 32.33 -5.12
N LYS A 157 10.67 32.01 -4.03
CA LYS A 157 10.31 31.55 -2.66
C LYS A 157 9.08 32.28 -2.05
N PRO A 158 8.36 31.75 -1.01
CA PRO A 158 8.97 31.39 0.27
C PRO A 158 8.47 30.13 1.01
N ARG A 159 9.36 29.68 1.89
CA ARG A 159 9.14 28.69 2.94
C ARG A 159 8.25 29.27 4.03
N LEU A 160 7.40 28.42 4.59
CA LEU A 160 6.69 28.69 5.83
C LEU A 160 7.22 27.74 6.91
N ASN A 161 7.92 28.34 7.88
CA ASN A 161 8.40 27.72 9.10
C ASN A 161 7.38 28.04 10.19
N HIS A 162 6.72 27.06 10.79
CA HIS A 162 5.91 27.28 11.99
C HIS A 162 6.25 26.22 13.03
N SER A 163 6.69 26.69 14.19
CA SER A 163 7.12 25.93 15.36
C SER A 163 5.97 25.16 16.00
N ILE A 164 6.26 24.01 16.60
CA ILE A 164 5.29 23.11 17.28
C ILE A 164 5.45 23.19 18.80
N GLU A 165 5.60 24.38 19.36
CA GLU A 165 5.64 24.56 20.81
C GLU A 165 4.33 25.21 21.30
N ASN A 166 3.71 24.55 22.29
CA ASN A 166 2.52 24.93 23.07
C ASN A 166 1.13 24.37 22.70
N ILE A 167 0.99 23.08 22.36
CA ILE A 167 -0.36 22.42 22.31
C ILE A 167 -0.58 21.42 23.46
N LEU A 168 0.33 21.31 24.42
CA LEU A 168 0.08 20.52 25.65
C LEU A 168 0.26 21.41 26.88
N GLY A 169 -0.80 22.16 27.20
CA GLY A 169 -0.97 22.85 28.47
C GLY A 169 -1.96 22.10 29.36
N ASN A 170 -1.39 21.27 30.25
CA ASN A 170 -1.84 20.88 31.59
C ASN A 170 -3.34 20.73 31.91
N VAL A 171 -3.69 19.48 32.22
CA VAL A 171 -4.33 19.03 33.48
C VAL A 171 -4.59 20.16 34.49
N VAL A 172 -5.86 20.47 34.74
CA VAL A 172 -6.52 20.42 36.06
C VAL A 172 -7.97 19.99 35.84
#